data_AF-A0A059AXE9-F1
#
_entry.id   AF-A0A059AXE9-F1
#
_cell.length_a   1.000
_cell.length_b   1.000
_cell.length_c   1.000
_cell.angle_alpha   90.00
_cell.angle_beta   90.00
_cell.angle_gamma   90.00
#
_symmetry.space_group_name_H-M   'P 1'
#
loop_
_entity.id
_entity.type
_entity.pdbx_description
1 polymer ?
#
loop_
_entity_poly.entity_id
_entity_poly.type
_entity_poly.pdbx_seq_one_letter_code
_entity_poly.pdbx_strand_id
1 'polypeptide(L)'
;MAAPVFTGENYQAWVVKMTAFLEGHDLWEAVENDYEVAPLPDNPTLNKIKYHKERITRKAKAKSCLYAAVSPTIFTRIMRCDSAKAIWDFLKDEYEGDEKIRGMKVLNLLREFERQQMKDSESVKEYSDRLVGIVEKIRILGTDLKDERLVQNILVSLLEKFEATIASLENTRDLADIKLAELLNAL
;
A
#
# COMPACT_ATOMS: atom_id res chain seq x y z
N MET A 1 14.97 -14.78 -2.35
CA MET A 1 13.66 -14.33 -2.89
C MET A 1 13.94 -13.42 -4.09
N ALA A 2 13.10 -13.44 -5.12
CA ALA A 2 13.23 -12.52 -6.26
C ALA A 2 12.62 -11.16 -5.91
N ALA A 3 13.14 -10.08 -6.51
CA ALA A 3 12.57 -8.75 -6.36
C ALA A 3 11.18 -8.68 -7.00
N PRO A 4 10.21 -7.96 -6.40
CA PRO A 4 8.88 -7.78 -7.00
C PRO A 4 9.01 -6.95 -8.28
N VAL A 5 8.46 -7.45 -9.39
CA VAL A 5 8.52 -6.74 -10.68
C VAL A 5 7.34 -5.77 -10.80
N PHE A 6 7.66 -4.50 -11.11
CA PHE A 6 6.69 -3.47 -11.41
C PHE A 6 6.35 -3.44 -12.90
N THR A 7 5.06 -3.55 -13.23
CA THR A 7 4.57 -3.53 -14.61
C THR A 7 3.92 -2.20 -15.00
N GLY A 8 3.81 -1.25 -14.08
CA GLY A 8 3.07 0.01 -14.26
C GLY A 8 1.73 0.02 -13.52
N GLU A 9 1.29 -1.13 -13.03
CA GLU A 9 0.05 -1.29 -12.27
C GLU A 9 0.31 -1.48 -10.77
N ASN A 10 -0.66 -1.05 -9.96
CA ASN A 10 -0.65 -1.22 -8.51
C ASN A 10 0.65 -0.71 -7.84
N TYR A 11 1.10 0.49 -8.26
CA TYR A 11 2.34 1.12 -7.80
C TYR A 11 2.46 1.14 -6.28
N GLN A 12 1.39 1.44 -5.55
CA GLN A 12 1.38 1.46 -4.09
C GLN A 12 1.74 0.10 -3.47
N ALA A 13 1.15 -0.99 -3.96
CA ALA A 13 1.50 -2.33 -3.49
C ALA A 13 2.94 -2.72 -3.88
N TRP A 14 3.40 -2.28 -5.05
CA TRP A 14 4.79 -2.50 -5.45
C TRP A 14 5.78 -1.75 -4.56
N VAL A 15 5.51 -0.48 -4.23
CA VAL A 15 6.33 0.34 -3.33
C VAL A 15 6.50 -0.36 -1.99
N VAL A 16 5.41 -0.83 -1.37
CA VAL A 16 5.47 -1.55 -0.09
C VAL A 16 6.35 -2.81 -0.20
N LYS A 17 6.11 -3.64 -1.22
CA LYS A 17 6.87 -4.89 -1.41
C LYS A 17 8.34 -4.63 -1.71
N MET A 18 8.64 -3.63 -2.54
CA MET A 18 10.00 -3.32 -2.96
C MET A 18 10.80 -2.66 -1.83
N THR A 19 10.17 -1.79 -1.04
CA THR A 19 10.79 -1.20 0.16
C THR A 19 11.20 -2.31 1.14
N ALA A 20 10.28 -3.19 1.50
CA ALA A 20 10.57 -4.33 2.38
C ALA A 20 11.66 -5.26 1.81
N PHE A 21 11.66 -5.46 0.49
CA PHE A 21 12.70 -6.24 -0.19
C PHE A 21 14.09 -5.59 -0.04
N LEU A 22 14.20 -4.28 -0.26
CA LEU A 22 15.45 -3.53 -0.16
C LEU A 22 15.96 -3.44 1.28
N GLU A 23 15.07 -3.24 2.25
CA GLU A 23 15.40 -3.27 3.68
C GLU A 23 15.94 -4.64 4.09
N GLY A 24 15.26 -5.73 3.69
CA GLY A 24 15.69 -7.09 3.97
C GLY A 24 17.05 -7.47 3.35
N HIS A 25 17.54 -6.71 2.38
CA HIS A 25 18.85 -6.90 1.75
C HIS A 25 19.89 -5.83 2.13
N ASP A 26 19.58 -4.94 3.09
CA ASP A 26 20.45 -3.84 3.51
C ASP A 26 20.82 -2.89 2.34
N LEU A 27 19.86 -2.62 1.46
CA LEU A 27 20.02 -1.76 0.29
C LEU A 27 19.26 -0.43 0.40
N TRP A 28 18.27 -0.33 1.29
CA TRP A 28 17.36 0.82 1.39
C TRP A 28 18.08 2.16 1.61
N GLU A 29 19.09 2.19 2.47
CA GLU A 29 19.86 3.41 2.77
C GLU A 29 20.43 4.09 1.50
N ALA A 30 20.83 3.30 0.50
CA ALA A 30 21.35 3.82 -0.77
C ALA A 30 20.25 4.40 -1.68
N VAL A 31 19.00 3.96 -1.49
CA VAL A 31 17.83 4.50 -2.18
C VAL A 31 17.29 5.72 -1.45
N GLU A 32 17.33 5.77 -0.13
CA GLU A 32 16.75 6.88 0.65
C GLU A 32 17.64 8.13 0.67
N ASN A 33 18.94 7.95 0.93
CA ASN A 33 19.83 9.07 1.29
C ASN A 33 20.71 9.55 0.13
N ASP A 34 20.76 8.81 -0.98
CA ASP A 34 21.71 8.99 -2.11
C ASP A 34 23.12 9.44 -1.70
N TYR A 35 23.62 8.88 -0.61
CA TYR A 35 24.82 9.40 0.04
C TYR A 35 26.04 9.39 -0.88
N GLU A 36 26.92 10.37 -0.72
CA GLU A 36 28.21 10.34 -1.38
C GLU A 36 29.18 9.40 -0.65
N VAL A 37 30.05 8.74 -1.42
CA VAL A 37 31.15 7.96 -0.86
C VAL A 37 32.43 8.76 -1.05
N ALA A 38 32.91 9.37 0.04
CA ALA A 38 34.14 10.14 0.01
C ALA A 38 35.34 9.27 -0.42
N PRO A 39 36.34 9.86 -1.12
CA PRO A 39 37.59 9.19 -1.45
C PRO A 39 38.27 8.65 -0.19
N LEU A 40 39.02 7.55 -0.35
CA LEU A 40 39.86 7.05 0.73
C LEU A 40 41.01 8.05 0.99
N PRO A 41 41.41 8.24 2.26
CA PRO A 41 42.62 9.00 2.59
C PRO A 41 43.88 8.24 2.13
N ASP A 42 45.03 8.94 2.02
CA ASP A 42 46.28 8.38 1.48
C ASP A 42 46.80 7.13 2.21
N ASN A 43 46.51 6.99 3.51
CA ASN A 43 46.87 5.81 4.31
C ASN A 43 45.65 5.27 5.07
N PRO A 44 44.73 4.57 4.39
CA PRO A 44 43.51 4.08 5.00
C PRO A 44 43.75 2.78 5.78
N THR A 45 43.09 2.62 6.92
CA THR A 45 43.07 1.34 7.62
C THR A 45 42.27 0.30 6.83
N LEU A 46 42.55 -1.00 7.02
CA LEU A 46 41.79 -2.08 6.38
C LEU A 46 40.27 -1.96 6.60
N ASN A 47 39.86 -1.54 7.81
CA ASN A 47 38.45 -1.30 8.13
C ASN A 47 37.85 -0.17 7.28
N LYS A 48 38.58 0.94 7.03
CA LYS A 48 38.12 2.02 6.16
C LYS A 48 37.99 1.57 4.70
N ILE A 49 38.94 0.79 4.20
CA ILE A 49 38.90 0.22 2.84
C ILE A 49 37.67 -0.69 2.69
N LYS A 50 37.45 -1.59 3.65
CA LYS A 50 36.31 -2.52 3.64
C LYS A 50 34.98 -1.77 3.63
N TYR A 51 34.81 -0.82 4.55
CA TYR A 51 33.61 0.00 4.65
C TYR A 51 33.35 0.83 3.37
N HIS A 52 34.38 1.47 2.81
CA HIS A 52 34.28 2.20 1.56
C HIS A 52 33.79 1.31 0.41
N LYS A 53 34.37 0.11 0.26
CA LYS A 53 33.96 -0.88 -0.74
C LYS A 53 32.53 -1.37 -0.52
N GLU A 54 32.13 -1.60 0.72
CA GLU A 54 30.76 -1.98 1.09
C GLU A 54 29.75 -0.92 0.64
N ARG A 55 30.01 0.36 0.91
CA ARG A 55 29.13 1.46 0.50
C ARG A 55 28.98 1.58 -1.02
N ILE A 56 30.08 1.53 -1.77
CA ILE A 56 30.04 1.54 -3.25
C ILE A 56 29.22 0.35 -3.76
N THR A 57 29.48 -0.83 -3.20
CA THR A 57 28.78 -2.07 -3.58
C THR A 57 27.28 -1.97 -3.26
N ARG A 58 26.91 -1.38 -2.11
CA ARG A 58 25.50 -1.16 -1.73
C ARG A 58 24.78 -0.28 -2.74
N LYS A 59 25.36 0.87 -3.14
CA LYS A 59 24.78 1.75 -4.17
C LYS A 59 24.60 1.02 -5.51
N ALA A 60 25.61 0.29 -5.97
CA ALA A 60 25.54 -0.46 -7.22
C ALA A 60 24.48 -1.58 -7.18
N LYS A 61 24.40 -2.32 -6.08
CA LYS A 61 23.40 -3.38 -5.88
C LYS A 61 21.98 -2.84 -5.80
N ALA A 62 21.75 -1.74 -5.08
CA ALA A 62 20.45 -1.10 -5.01
C ALA A 62 19.96 -0.68 -6.42
N LYS A 63 20.84 -0.02 -7.19
CA LYS A 63 20.56 0.38 -8.58
C LYS A 63 20.22 -0.82 -9.47
N SER A 64 21.07 -1.86 -9.44
CA SER A 64 20.84 -3.09 -10.21
C SER A 64 19.54 -3.80 -9.81
N CYS A 65 19.20 -3.77 -8.52
CA CYS A 65 17.97 -4.36 -8.00
C CYS A 65 16.74 -3.63 -8.55
N LEU A 66 16.74 -2.29 -8.55
CA LEU A 66 15.64 -1.50 -9.12
C LEU A 66 15.49 -1.70 -10.62
N TYR A 67 16.59 -1.82 -11.38
CA TYR A 67 16.51 -2.17 -12.81
C TYR A 67 15.91 -3.55 -13.06
N ALA A 68 16.21 -4.54 -12.22
CA ALA A 68 15.63 -5.88 -12.33
C ALA A 68 14.17 -5.95 -11.82
N ALA A 69 13.75 -4.98 -11.01
CA ALA A 69 12.43 -4.91 -10.39
C ALA A 69 11.39 -4.17 -11.25
N VAL A 70 11.66 -3.91 -12.52
CA VAL A 70 10.72 -3.23 -13.43
C VAL A 70 10.57 -3.98 -14.75
N SER A 71 9.45 -3.79 -15.44
CA SER A 71 9.23 -4.33 -16.78
C SER A 71 10.19 -3.72 -17.81
N PRO A 72 10.43 -4.38 -18.96
CA PRO A 72 11.28 -3.82 -20.02
C PRO A 72 10.84 -2.42 -20.49
N THR A 73 9.54 -2.17 -20.54
CA THR A 73 8.99 -0.87 -20.93
C THR A 73 9.30 0.23 -19.93
N ILE A 74 9.31 -0.08 -18.63
CA ILE A 74 9.66 0.90 -17.59
C ILE A 74 11.17 1.08 -17.51
N PHE A 75 11.93 -0.01 -17.69
CA PHE A 75 13.39 0.03 -17.73
C PHE A 75 13.92 1.07 -18.74
N THR A 76 13.36 1.13 -19.96
CA THR A 76 13.80 2.10 -20.98
C THR A 76 13.60 3.56 -20.54
N ARG A 77 12.67 3.83 -19.62
CA ARG A 77 12.43 5.17 -19.06
C ARG A 77 13.45 5.55 -17.99
N ILE A 78 13.86 4.58 -17.17
CA ILE A 78 14.77 4.79 -16.03
C ILE A 78 16.24 4.47 -16.32
N MET A 79 16.56 3.88 -17.48
CA MET A 79 17.93 3.39 -17.79
C MET A 79 19.00 4.49 -17.79
N ARG A 80 18.60 5.76 -17.88
CA ARG A 80 19.50 6.93 -17.82
C ARG A 80 19.67 7.50 -16.41
N CYS A 81 18.93 7.01 -15.42
CA CYS A 81 19.07 7.45 -14.04
C CYS A 81 20.42 6.99 -13.46
N ASP A 82 21.15 7.91 -12.83
CA ASP A 82 22.52 7.65 -12.38
C ASP A 82 22.61 6.95 -11.02
N SER A 83 21.63 7.16 -10.14
CA SER A 83 21.58 6.56 -8.80
C SER A 83 20.32 5.74 -8.57
N ALA A 84 20.35 4.91 -7.52
CA ALA A 84 19.16 4.16 -7.08
C ALA A 84 18.04 5.11 -6.61
N LYS A 85 18.41 6.22 -5.95
CA LYS A 85 17.50 7.32 -5.59
C LYS A 85 16.83 7.92 -6.83
N ALA A 86 17.61 8.27 -7.86
CA ALA A 86 17.07 8.86 -9.08
C ALA A 86 16.07 7.94 -9.78
N ILE A 87 16.31 6.62 -9.78
CA ILE A 87 15.34 5.64 -10.29
C ILE A 87 14.06 5.66 -9.44
N TRP A 88 14.21 5.57 -8.11
CA TRP A 88 13.08 5.52 -7.19
C TRP A 88 12.20 6.76 -7.30
N ASP A 89 12.81 7.94 -7.33
CA ASP A 89 12.12 9.22 -7.46
C ASP A 89 11.42 9.36 -8.80
N PHE A 90 12.06 8.93 -9.90
CA PHE A 90 11.40 8.92 -11.20
C PHE A 90 10.14 8.04 -11.18
N LEU A 91 10.25 6.83 -10.62
CA LEU A 91 9.11 5.92 -10.51
C LEU A 91 8.01 6.51 -9.61
N LYS A 92 8.41 7.22 -8.56
CA LYS A 92 7.49 7.93 -7.67
C LYS A 92 6.76 9.03 -8.42
N ASP A 93 7.48 9.99 -9.00
CA ASP A 93 6.89 11.12 -9.74
C ASP A 93 5.94 10.65 -10.86
N GLU A 94 6.33 9.60 -11.58
CA GLU A 94 5.56 9.10 -12.72
C GLU A 94 4.33 8.25 -12.32
N TYR A 95 4.43 7.43 -11.27
CA TYR A 95 3.43 6.39 -10.98
C TYR A 95 2.72 6.52 -9.63
N GLU A 96 3.18 7.39 -8.74
CA GLU A 96 2.47 7.74 -7.52
C GLU A 96 1.12 8.42 -7.83
N GLY A 97 1.02 9.01 -9.02
CA GLY A 97 -0.15 9.72 -9.54
C GLY A 97 -0.37 11.06 -8.85
N ASP A 98 -1.10 11.96 -9.50
CA ASP A 98 -1.50 13.24 -8.90
C ASP A 98 -2.34 12.97 -7.64
N GLU A 99 -1.87 13.49 -6.49
CA GLU A 99 -2.59 13.43 -5.20
C GLU A 99 -4.04 13.89 -5.34
N LYS A 100 -4.32 14.86 -6.21
CA LYS A 100 -5.67 15.34 -6.51
C LYS A 100 -6.53 14.28 -7.18
N ILE A 101 -5.97 13.52 -8.14
CA ILE A 101 -6.67 12.42 -8.81
C ILE A 101 -6.91 11.29 -7.81
N ARG A 102 -5.93 10.98 -6.96
CA ARG A 102 -6.07 9.99 -5.88
C ARG A 102 -7.17 10.38 -4.89
N GLY A 103 -7.15 11.63 -4.42
CA GLY A 103 -8.17 12.19 -3.55
C GLY A 103 -9.56 12.13 -4.19
N MET A 104 -9.67 12.45 -5.48
CA MET A 104 -10.94 12.34 -6.20
C MET A 104 -11.43 10.88 -6.31
N LYS A 105 -10.54 9.91 -6.54
CA LYS A 105 -10.89 8.48 -6.53
C LYS A 105 -11.38 8.04 -5.15
N VAL A 106 -10.70 8.45 -4.08
CA VAL A 106 -11.12 8.19 -2.69
C VAL A 106 -12.51 8.79 -2.44
N LEU A 107 -12.76 10.04 -2.81
CA LEU A 107 -14.07 10.69 -2.64
C LEU A 107 -15.17 9.97 -3.41
N ASN A 108 -14.90 9.49 -4.62
CA ASN A 108 -15.86 8.71 -5.40
C ASN A 108 -16.16 7.35 -4.74
N LEU A 109 -15.14 6.66 -4.22
CA LEU A 109 -15.32 5.40 -3.49
C LEU A 109 -16.04 5.59 -2.15
N LEU A 110 -15.76 6.66 -1.41
CA LEU A 110 -16.49 7.01 -0.20
C LEU A 110 -17.97 7.27 -0.51
N ARG A 111 -18.25 8.01 -1.59
CA ARG A 111 -19.62 8.21 -2.08
C ARG A 111 -20.29 6.90 -2.48
N GLU A 112 -19.57 5.99 -3.14
CA GLU A 112 -20.08 4.67 -3.51
C GLU A 112 -20.39 3.83 -2.26
N PHE A 113 -19.48 3.83 -1.29
CA PHE A 113 -19.60 3.15 0.00
C PHE A 113 -20.84 3.63 0.78
N GLU A 114 -21.01 4.95 0.93
CA GLU A 114 -22.15 5.53 1.67
C GLU A 114 -23.49 5.39 0.95
N ARG A 115 -23.49 5.12 -0.36
CA ARG A 115 -24.70 4.89 -1.15
C ARG A 115 -25.10 3.43 -1.28
N GLN A 116 -24.27 2.50 -0.78
CA GLN A 116 -24.64 1.09 -0.81
C GLN A 116 -25.88 0.85 0.04
N GLN A 117 -26.74 -0.03 -0.46
CA GLN A 117 -27.91 -0.55 0.23
C GLN A 117 -28.00 -2.04 -0.08
N MET A 118 -28.40 -2.84 0.90
CA MET A 118 -28.63 -4.26 0.68
C MET A 118 -29.83 -4.45 -0.25
N LYS A 119 -29.71 -5.35 -1.23
CA LYS A 119 -30.81 -5.73 -2.12
C LYS A 119 -31.58 -6.92 -1.55
N ASP A 120 -32.86 -7.05 -1.89
CA ASP A 120 -33.66 -8.22 -1.49
C ASP A 120 -33.13 -9.54 -2.05
N SER A 121 -32.44 -9.49 -3.19
CA SER A 121 -31.94 -10.66 -3.93
C SER A 121 -30.59 -11.20 -3.44
N GLU A 122 -29.93 -10.53 -2.50
CA GLU A 122 -28.60 -10.92 -2.02
C GLU A 122 -28.62 -11.34 -0.54
N SER A 123 -27.63 -12.13 -0.15
CA SER A 123 -27.36 -12.46 1.25
C SER A 123 -26.59 -11.35 1.96
N VAL A 124 -26.67 -11.32 3.30
CA VAL A 124 -25.90 -10.38 4.14
C VAL A 124 -24.39 -10.53 3.89
N LYS A 125 -23.93 -11.76 3.71
CA LYS A 125 -22.52 -12.04 3.41
C LYS A 125 -22.10 -11.41 2.09
N GLU A 126 -22.84 -11.65 1.00
CA GLU A 126 -22.55 -11.05 -0.31
C GLU A 126 -22.55 -9.52 -0.24
N TYR A 127 -23.52 -8.94 0.48
CA TYR A 127 -23.59 -7.50 0.72
C TYR A 127 -22.35 -6.97 1.44
N SER A 128 -21.96 -7.63 2.54
CA SER A 128 -20.79 -7.26 3.34
C SER A 128 -19.48 -7.40 2.57
N ASP A 129 -19.32 -8.46 1.76
CA ASP A 129 -18.13 -8.70 0.94
C ASP A 129 -17.95 -7.57 -0.09
N ARG A 130 -19.04 -7.01 -0.64
CA ARG A 130 -18.97 -5.84 -1.52
C ARG A 130 -18.46 -4.59 -0.80
N LEU A 131 -19.00 -4.32 0.39
CA LEU A 131 -18.58 -3.16 1.19
C LEU A 131 -17.10 -3.28 1.58
N VAL A 132 -16.67 -4.45 2.06
CA VAL A 132 -15.25 -4.74 2.35
C VAL A 132 -14.40 -4.48 1.11
N GLY A 133 -14.84 -4.92 -0.08
CA GLY A 133 -14.14 -4.66 -1.33
C GLY A 133 -13.97 -3.17 -1.66
N ILE A 134 -14.93 -2.31 -1.30
CA ILE A 134 -14.81 -0.85 -1.46
C ILE A 134 -13.84 -0.28 -0.43
N VAL A 135 -13.97 -0.69 0.84
CA VAL A 135 -13.08 -0.26 1.94
C VAL A 135 -11.61 -0.58 1.63
N GLU A 136 -11.32 -1.79 1.15
CA GLU A 136 -9.96 -2.17 0.77
C GLU A 136 -9.40 -1.32 -0.37
N LYS A 137 -10.22 -0.96 -1.37
CA LYS A 137 -9.80 -0.02 -2.43
C LYS A 137 -9.45 1.36 -1.87
N ILE A 138 -10.21 1.85 -0.88
CA ILE A 138 -9.96 3.14 -0.21
C ILE A 138 -8.63 3.08 0.56
N ARG A 139 -8.38 1.97 1.30
CA ARG A 139 -7.14 1.73 2.04
C ARG A 139 -5.91 1.65 1.14
N ILE A 140 -6.03 0.97 0.00
CA ILE A 140 -4.95 0.88 -1.02
C ILE A 140 -4.58 2.27 -1.56
N LEU A 141 -5.53 3.22 -1.60
CA LEU A 141 -5.29 4.60 -2.01
C LEU A 141 -4.73 5.48 -0.87
N GLY A 142 -4.43 4.91 0.29
CA GLY A 142 -3.77 5.60 1.41
C GLY A 142 -4.72 6.24 2.42
N THR A 143 -6.04 6.01 2.32
CA THR A 143 -7.01 6.50 3.30
C THR A 143 -7.40 5.37 4.24
N ASP A 144 -7.08 5.52 5.53
CA ASP A 144 -7.48 4.55 6.54
C ASP A 144 -8.96 4.74 6.92
N LEU A 145 -9.83 3.90 6.34
CA LEU A 145 -11.23 3.81 6.71
C LEU A 145 -11.39 2.70 7.77
N LYS A 146 -11.76 3.08 8.98
CA LYS A 146 -11.88 2.17 10.14
C LYS A 146 -12.96 1.11 9.94
N ASP A 147 -12.73 -0.08 10.50
CA ASP A 147 -13.71 -1.18 10.52
C ASP A 147 -15.01 -0.79 11.24
N GLU A 148 -14.92 0.08 12.26
CA GLU A 148 -16.08 0.67 12.95
C GLU A 148 -17.06 1.32 11.96
N ARG A 149 -16.54 2.07 10.97
CA ARG A 149 -17.36 2.74 9.96
C ARG A 149 -17.99 1.75 8.99
N LEU A 150 -17.29 0.65 8.68
CA LEU A 150 -17.84 -0.46 7.89
C LEU A 150 -19.03 -1.11 8.61
N VAL A 151 -18.85 -1.46 9.89
CA VAL A 151 -19.90 -2.07 10.72
C VAL A 151 -21.12 -1.15 10.83
N GLN A 152 -20.91 0.13 11.13
CA GLN A 152 -21.99 1.12 11.17
C GLN A 152 -22.74 1.23 9.85
N ASN A 153 -22.02 1.26 8.71
CA ASN A 153 -22.68 1.34 7.41
C ASN A 153 -23.53 0.10 7.14
N ILE A 154 -23.04 -1.10 7.45
CA ILE A 154 -23.83 -2.34 7.32
C ILE A 154 -25.11 -2.23 8.14
N LEU A 155 -25.02 -1.87 9.42
CA LEU A 155 -26.19 -1.79 10.31
C LEU A 155 -27.29 -0.86 9.79
N VAL A 156 -26.93 0.28 9.18
CA VAL A 156 -27.91 1.28 8.69
C VAL A 156 -28.41 1.04 7.26
N SER A 157 -27.88 0.04 6.56
CA SER A 157 -28.16 -0.22 5.14
C SER A 157 -28.68 -1.63 4.85
N LEU A 158 -28.84 -2.44 5.90
CA LEU A 158 -29.53 -3.72 5.84
C LEU A 158 -31.04 -3.53 5.64
N LEU A 159 -31.68 -4.59 5.17
CA LEU A 159 -33.13 -4.62 4.95
C LEU A 159 -33.90 -4.64 6.29
N GLU A 160 -35.12 -4.10 6.30
CA GLU A 160 -35.99 -4.00 7.48
C GLU A 160 -36.18 -5.34 8.23
N LYS A 161 -36.14 -6.47 7.51
CA LYS A 161 -36.27 -7.81 8.10
C LYS A 161 -35.20 -8.14 9.16
N PHE A 162 -34.09 -7.39 9.19
CA PHE A 162 -33.01 -7.55 10.17
C PHE A 162 -33.11 -6.60 11.37
N GLU A 163 -34.08 -5.68 11.42
CA GLU A 163 -34.20 -4.66 12.47
C GLU A 163 -34.27 -5.26 13.88
N ALA A 164 -35.01 -6.35 14.07
CA ALA A 164 -35.13 -7.00 15.38
C ALA A 164 -33.78 -7.53 15.89
N THR A 165 -32.97 -8.10 15.00
CA THR A 165 -31.62 -8.58 15.31
C THR A 165 -30.68 -7.42 15.61
N ILE A 166 -30.75 -6.35 14.81
CA ILE A 166 -29.96 -5.12 15.01
C ILE A 166 -30.27 -4.49 16.36
N ALA A 167 -31.55 -4.28 16.69
CA ALA A 167 -31.96 -3.71 17.96
C ALA A 167 -31.48 -4.54 19.16
N SER A 168 -31.46 -5.88 19.04
CA SER A 168 -30.91 -6.76 20.08
C SER A 168 -29.40 -6.54 20.27
N LEU A 169 -28.65 -6.40 19.18
CA LEU A 169 -27.21 -6.13 19.23
C LEU A 169 -26.90 -4.75 19.84
N GLU A 170 -27.60 -3.71 19.40
CA GLU A 170 -27.42 -2.34 19.91
C GLU A 170 -27.70 -2.21 21.41
N ASN A 171 -28.70 -2.95 21.92
CA ASN A 171 -29.03 -2.92 23.34
C ASN A 171 -28.04 -3.69 24.23
N THR A 172 -27.23 -4.59 23.64
CA THR A 172 -26.32 -5.45 24.41
C THR A 172 -24.89 -4.96 24.41
N ARG A 173 -24.49 -4.12 23.43
CA ARG A 173 -23.09 -3.73 23.21
C ARG A 173 -22.98 -2.34 22.60
N ASP A 174 -21.90 -1.63 22.92
CA ASP A 174 -21.55 -0.41 22.20
C ASP A 174 -21.20 -0.72 20.74
N LEU A 175 -21.75 0.06 19.81
CA LEU A 175 -21.56 -0.10 18.37
C LEU A 175 -20.09 -0.09 17.94
N ALA A 176 -19.24 0.63 18.68
CA ALA A 176 -17.81 0.72 18.42
C ALA A 176 -17.07 -0.61 18.71
N ASP A 177 -17.64 -1.48 19.53
CA ASP A 177 -17.02 -2.74 19.96
C ASP A 177 -17.49 -3.95 19.15
N ILE A 178 -18.47 -3.78 18.27
CA ILE A 178 -19.00 -4.85 17.43
C ILE A 178 -18.02 -5.11 16.29
N LYS A 179 -17.44 -6.31 16.28
CA LYS A 179 -16.58 -6.75 15.17
C LYS A 179 -17.43 -7.23 14.00
N LEU A 180 -16.93 -7.05 12.78
CA LEU A 180 -17.59 -7.50 11.56
C LEU A 180 -17.97 -8.99 11.62
N ALA A 181 -17.07 -9.86 12.06
CA ALA A 181 -17.34 -11.30 12.17
C ALA A 181 -18.47 -11.62 13.17
N GLU A 182 -18.59 -10.85 14.26
CA GLU A 182 -19.64 -11.04 15.26
C GLU A 182 -20.99 -10.58 14.69
N LEU A 183 -21.01 -9.45 13.97
CA LEU A 183 -22.19 -8.96 13.27
C LEU A 183 -22.69 -9.98 12.25
N LEU A 184 -21.80 -10.51 11.40
CA LEU A 184 -22.17 -11.46 10.35
C LEU A 184 -22.65 -12.82 10.88
N ASN A 185 -22.26 -13.20 12.10
CA ASN A 185 -22.76 -14.42 12.73
C ASN A 185 -24.16 -14.24 13.36
N ALA A 186 -24.54 -13.00 13.67
CA ALA A 186 -25.82 -12.68 14.27
C ALA A 186 -26.94 -12.47 13.23
N LEU A 187 -26.58 -12.04 12.02
CA LEU A 187 -27.48 -11.77 10.89
C LEU A 187 -27.73 -13.00 10.01
#